data_AF-A0A1Q8A1A2-F1
#
_entry.id   AF-A0A1Q8A1A2-F1
#
_cell.length_a   1.000
_cell.length_b   1.000
_cell.length_c   1.000
_cell.angle_alpha   90.00
_cell.angle_beta   90.00
_cell.angle_gamma   90.00
#
_symmetry.space_group_name_H-M   'P 1'
#
loop_
_entity.id
_entity.type
_entity.pdbx_description
1 polymer ?
#
loop_
_entity_poly.entity_id
_entity_poly.type
_entity_poly.pdbx_seq_one_letter_code
_entity_poly.pdbx_strand_id
1 'polypeptide(L)'
;MSLRRSAGGIFWGVTLMVIGGLLLARNMGYAIPIWGTVARYWPLLLIVWGVLKVVDYMRFRRAGDDRSLFSGGEVALLIMVILVGGAITTAANLNPDVENIFQLGHLDLWDITGNNFEYTEHQEADVPAGSRIEIVNLYGNVDVHPSESDRIILDVTKTIRAAQKADADRYSSDFTFSIRNEGSRYRIVSSRDEGLQGTRRARQYYKSSLTIQVPKRSAVQVDNRNGKVTIENLAGMQNITNRYGDIEVRSIMGGVEVENRNGSVTVEDVSEAVKITDRYSEVNAKNIGGALQIENRNGSVYVSEVRGNATISNAYGPITAENVSGDLRINGRNNSIEVRHVAGSVTADASYQNVTIRDASGPITVRNRNGDVVLEFVKPPDKDVSIVTQYSNVRLELPPSASFNIDAHTEHGSVSSDFEGPETRSSNRDRSLKGRVGSGGPNFNIETRNGDIRLEKRG
;
A
#
# COMPACT_ATOMS: atom_id res chain seq x y z
N MET A 1 39.66 -45.35 -2.96
CA MET A 1 39.17 -43.99 -3.27
C MET A 1 38.63 -44.01 -4.70
N SER A 2 37.37 -44.42 -4.89
CA SER A 2 36.77 -44.53 -6.23
C SER A 2 35.94 -43.27 -6.54
N LEU A 3 36.45 -42.44 -7.45
CA LEU A 3 35.73 -41.31 -8.03
C LEU A 3 34.62 -41.86 -8.94
N ARG A 4 33.44 -42.17 -8.36
CA ARG A 4 32.21 -42.31 -9.15
C ARG A 4 31.79 -40.92 -9.63
N ARG A 5 32.23 -40.57 -10.85
CA ARG A 5 31.79 -39.38 -11.59
C ARG A 5 30.26 -39.37 -11.64
N SER A 6 29.66 -38.31 -11.10
CA SER A 6 28.21 -38.11 -11.20
C SER A 6 27.84 -38.03 -12.68
N ALA A 7 26.82 -38.80 -13.09
CA ALA A 7 26.29 -38.75 -14.45
C ALA A 7 25.85 -37.33 -14.87
N GLY A 8 25.62 -36.43 -13.90
CA GLY A 8 25.33 -35.02 -14.12
C GLY A 8 26.47 -34.24 -14.80
N GLY A 9 27.75 -34.58 -14.58
CA GLY A 9 28.87 -33.83 -15.17
C GLY A 9 29.00 -34.01 -16.70
N ILE A 10 28.71 -35.21 -17.19
CA ILE A 10 28.79 -35.51 -18.63
C ILE A 10 27.64 -34.83 -19.39
N PHE A 11 26.45 -34.78 -18.79
CA PHE A 11 25.29 -34.09 -19.36
C PHE A 11 25.59 -32.61 -19.60
N TRP A 12 26.08 -31.90 -18.57
CA TRP A 12 26.43 -30.48 -18.70
C TRP A 12 27.56 -30.24 -19.71
N GLY A 13 28.55 -31.13 -19.79
CA GLY A 13 29.60 -31.06 -20.80
C GLY A 13 29.06 -31.17 -22.23
N VAL A 14 28.14 -32.10 -22.49
CA VAL A 14 27.51 -32.26 -23.82
C VAL A 14 26.58 -31.09 -24.13
N THR A 15 25.79 -30.62 -23.16
CA THR A 15 24.90 -29.47 -23.31
C THR A 15 25.68 -28.20 -23.66
N LEU A 16 26.80 -27.93 -22.96
CA LEU A 16 27.67 -26.78 -23.26
C LEU A 16 28.32 -26.88 -24.65
N MET A 17 28.72 -28.09 -25.06
CA MET A 17 29.31 -28.32 -26.38
C MET A 17 28.29 -28.07 -27.51
N VAL A 18 27.05 -28.50 -27.33
CA VAL A 18 25.95 -28.25 -28.29
C VAL A 18 25.58 -26.76 -28.33
N ILE A 19 25.44 -26.11 -27.17
CA ILE A 19 25.14 -24.67 -27.09
C ILE A 19 26.28 -23.85 -27.72
N GLY A 20 27.54 -24.18 -27.42
CA GLY A 20 28.71 -23.53 -28.00
C GLY A 20 28.79 -23.69 -29.51
N GLY A 21 28.51 -24.89 -30.03
CA GLY A 21 28.48 -25.15 -31.48
C GLY A 21 27.39 -24.35 -32.20
N LEU A 22 26.20 -24.24 -31.60
CA LEU A 22 25.08 -23.46 -32.15
C LEU A 22 25.36 -21.95 -32.15
N LEU A 23 26.02 -21.43 -31.10
CA LEU A 23 26.44 -20.02 -31.02
C LEU A 23 27.53 -19.70 -32.06
N LEU A 24 28.48 -20.61 -32.26
CA LEU A 24 29.52 -20.46 -33.28
C LEU A 24 28.91 -20.45 -34.69
N ALA A 25 27.98 -21.36 -34.99
CA ALA A 25 27.29 -21.42 -36.28
C ALA A 25 26.50 -20.12 -36.57
N ARG A 26 25.86 -19.53 -35.56
CA ARG A 26 25.20 -18.22 -35.69
C ARG A 26 26.20 -17.10 -35.99
N ASN A 27 27.37 -17.10 -35.33
CA ASN A 27 28.42 -16.11 -35.56
C ASN A 27 29.07 -16.24 -36.95
N MET A 28 29.03 -17.45 -37.54
CA MET A 28 29.47 -17.72 -38.91
C MET A 28 28.41 -17.37 -39.98
N GLY A 29 27.31 -16.70 -39.60
CA GLY A 29 26.31 -16.18 -40.55
C GLY A 29 25.19 -17.17 -40.92
N TYR A 30 25.12 -18.35 -40.30
CA TYR A 30 23.98 -19.24 -40.49
C TYR A 30 22.76 -18.73 -39.71
N ALA A 31 21.70 -18.35 -40.43
CA ALA A 31 20.42 -17.91 -39.86
C ALA A 31 19.61 -19.10 -39.33
N ILE A 32 20.10 -19.76 -38.28
CA ILE A 32 19.37 -20.84 -37.61
C ILE A 32 18.40 -20.19 -36.60
N PRO A 33 17.08 -20.48 -36.64
CA PRO A 33 16.11 -19.99 -35.68
C PRO A 33 16.22 -20.76 -34.35
N ILE A 34 17.38 -20.65 -33.69
CA ILE A 34 17.75 -21.39 -32.48
C ILE A 34 16.72 -21.15 -31.37
N TRP A 35 16.31 -19.89 -31.20
CA TRP A 35 15.41 -19.48 -30.11
C TRP A 35 14.00 -20.07 -30.24
N GLY A 36 13.47 -20.20 -31.46
CA GLY A 36 12.15 -20.82 -31.68
C GLY A 36 12.16 -22.32 -31.37
N THR A 37 13.22 -23.01 -31.75
CA THR A 37 13.40 -24.44 -31.46
C THR A 37 13.61 -24.68 -29.97
N VAL A 38 14.44 -23.87 -29.30
CA VAL A 38 14.68 -23.97 -27.85
C VAL A 38 13.39 -23.71 -27.07
N ALA A 39 12.63 -22.68 -27.41
CA ALA A 39 11.33 -22.39 -26.76
C ALA A 39 10.31 -23.52 -26.92
N ARG A 40 10.32 -24.24 -28.05
CA ARG A 40 9.39 -25.35 -28.28
C ARG A 40 9.78 -26.62 -27.52
N TYR A 41 11.09 -26.91 -27.38
CA TYR A 41 11.56 -28.21 -26.90
C TYR A 41 12.26 -28.21 -25.54
N TRP A 42 12.43 -27.06 -24.87
CA TRP A 42 13.01 -27.02 -23.51
C TRP A 42 12.27 -27.90 -22.47
N PRO A 43 10.93 -28.14 -22.52
CA PRO A 43 10.29 -29.03 -21.54
C PRO A 43 10.80 -30.47 -21.61
N LEU A 44 11.35 -30.87 -22.76
CA LEU A 44 11.94 -32.19 -22.96
C LEU A 44 13.19 -32.38 -22.08
N LEU A 45 13.89 -31.30 -21.72
CA LEU A 45 15.00 -31.34 -20.76
C LEU A 45 14.52 -31.75 -19.36
N LEU A 46 13.33 -31.31 -18.94
CA LEU A 46 12.73 -31.71 -17.65
C LEU A 46 12.32 -33.19 -17.66
N ILE A 47 11.77 -33.67 -18.78
CA ILE A 47 11.40 -35.08 -18.94
C ILE A 47 12.64 -35.98 -18.86
N VAL A 48 13.70 -35.63 -19.60
CA VAL A 48 14.97 -36.36 -19.58
C VAL A 48 15.59 -36.34 -18.18
N TRP A 49 15.56 -35.19 -17.49
CA TRP A 49 16.05 -35.07 -16.13
C TRP A 49 15.25 -35.91 -15.12
N GLY A 50 13.91 -35.95 -15.26
CA GLY A 50 13.04 -36.81 -14.47
C GLY A 50 13.32 -38.31 -14.68
N VAL A 51 13.51 -38.74 -15.93
CA VAL A 51 13.88 -40.13 -16.25
C VAL A 51 15.22 -40.52 -15.62
N LEU A 52 16.23 -39.63 -15.69
CA LEU A 52 17.52 -39.86 -15.03
C LEU A 52 17.37 -40.05 -13.52
N LYS A 53 16.53 -39.24 -12.87
CA LYS A 53 16.26 -39.36 -11.42
C LYS A 53 15.51 -40.64 -11.07
N VAL A 54 14.61 -41.11 -11.93
CA VAL A 54 13.93 -42.40 -11.76
C VAL A 54 14.91 -43.57 -11.90
N VAL A 55 15.87 -43.49 -12.83
CA VAL A 55 16.94 -44.49 -12.98
C VAL A 55 17.86 -44.48 -11.75
N ASP A 56 18.24 -43.30 -11.26
CA ASP A 56 19.04 -43.15 -10.05
C ASP A 56 18.29 -43.68 -8.81
N TYR A 57 17.00 -43.41 -8.69
CA TYR A 57 16.13 -43.98 -7.66
C TYR A 57 16.12 -45.51 -7.70
N MET A 58 15.94 -46.12 -8.89
CA MET A 58 15.97 -47.57 -9.03
C MET A 58 17.35 -48.15 -8.70
N ARG A 59 18.44 -47.44 -9.02
CA ARG A 59 19.81 -47.85 -8.67
C ARG A 59 20.08 -47.76 -7.18
N PHE A 60 19.68 -46.69 -6.51
CA PHE A 60 19.85 -46.52 -5.06
C PHE A 60 18.99 -47.51 -4.27
N ARG A 61 17.75 -47.77 -4.71
CA ARG A 61 16.86 -48.76 -4.09
C ARG A 61 17.37 -50.20 -4.22
N ARG A 62 18.09 -50.54 -5.31
CA ARG A 62 18.79 -51.83 -5.45
C ARG A 62 20.07 -51.92 -4.62
N ALA A 63 20.65 -50.79 -4.22
CA ALA A 63 21.89 -50.69 -3.46
C ALA A 63 21.68 -50.47 -1.94
N GLY A 64 20.43 -50.31 -1.47
CA GLY A 64 20.11 -50.09 -0.06
C GLY A 64 20.60 -48.75 0.50
N ASP A 65 20.76 -47.72 -0.34
CA ASP A 65 21.35 -46.42 0.03
C ASP A 65 20.25 -45.35 0.19
N ASP A 66 20.10 -44.80 1.39
CA ASP A 66 19.05 -43.81 1.78
C ASP A 66 19.48 -42.35 1.53
N ARG A 67 20.10 -42.08 0.38
CA ARG A 67 20.49 -40.71 0.02
C ARG A 67 19.28 -39.92 -0.51
N SER A 68 19.24 -38.63 -0.16
CA SER A 68 18.29 -37.71 -0.76
C SER A 68 18.42 -37.72 -2.29
N LEU A 69 17.30 -37.97 -2.98
CA LEU A 69 17.19 -37.99 -4.45
C LEU A 69 17.53 -36.64 -5.08
N PHE A 70 17.37 -35.55 -4.32
CA PHE A 70 17.64 -34.18 -4.75
C PHE A 70 18.56 -33.49 -3.75
N SER A 71 19.64 -32.89 -4.24
CA SER A 71 20.40 -31.91 -3.45
C SER A 71 19.73 -30.53 -3.51
N GLY A 72 19.90 -29.69 -2.49
CA GLY A 72 19.33 -28.34 -2.47
C GLY A 72 19.75 -27.48 -3.68
N GLY A 73 20.98 -27.67 -4.18
CA GLY A 73 21.47 -27.01 -5.40
C GLY A 73 20.80 -27.49 -6.69
N GLU A 74 20.42 -28.77 -6.76
CA GLU A 74 19.68 -29.31 -7.92
C GLU A 74 18.24 -28.79 -7.96
N VAL A 75 17.60 -28.61 -6.80
CA VAL A 75 16.26 -28.00 -6.71
C VAL A 75 16.31 -26.54 -7.14
N ALA A 76 17.30 -25.77 -6.66
CA ALA A 76 17.50 -24.39 -7.09
C ALA A 76 17.75 -24.27 -8.60
N LEU A 77 18.55 -25.17 -9.17
CA LEU A 77 18.82 -25.19 -10.60
C LEU A 77 17.60 -25.59 -11.42
N LEU A 78 16.79 -26.53 -10.95
CA LEU A 78 15.53 -26.89 -11.61
C LEU A 78 14.53 -25.73 -11.60
N ILE A 79 14.42 -25.03 -10.47
CA ILE A 79 13.60 -23.82 -10.38
C ILE A 79 14.11 -22.79 -11.40
N MET A 80 15.42 -22.53 -11.46
CA MET A 80 16.00 -21.60 -12.43
C MET A 80 15.73 -22.01 -13.89
N VAL A 81 15.86 -23.29 -14.24
CA VAL A 81 15.59 -23.78 -15.60
C VAL A 81 14.11 -23.64 -15.96
N ILE A 82 13.20 -23.88 -15.01
CA ILE A 82 11.76 -23.67 -15.21
C ILE A 82 11.46 -22.18 -15.38
N LEU A 83 12.06 -21.31 -14.56
CA LEU A 83 11.89 -19.87 -14.64
C LEU A 83 12.39 -19.32 -15.98
N VAL A 84 13.60 -19.70 -16.39
CA VAL A 84 14.23 -19.23 -17.64
C VAL A 84 13.56 -19.86 -18.86
N GLY A 85 13.29 -21.16 -18.85
CA GLY A 85 12.60 -21.85 -19.94
C GLY A 85 11.16 -21.38 -20.12
N GLY A 86 10.46 -21.15 -19.00
CA GLY A 86 9.16 -20.49 -18.94
C GLY A 86 9.23 -19.09 -19.54
N ALA A 87 10.12 -18.23 -19.06
CA ALA A 87 10.30 -16.88 -19.57
C ALA A 87 10.63 -16.83 -21.08
N ILE A 88 11.51 -17.69 -21.57
CA ILE A 88 11.86 -17.80 -23.00
C ILE A 88 10.67 -18.28 -23.83
N THR A 89 9.86 -19.19 -23.30
CA THR A 89 8.68 -19.72 -24.01
C THR A 89 7.53 -18.75 -23.97
N THR A 90 7.35 -18.00 -22.89
CA THR A 90 6.41 -16.88 -22.80
C THR A 90 6.83 -15.74 -23.74
N ALA A 91 8.13 -15.50 -23.90
CA ALA A 91 8.66 -14.53 -24.86
C ALA A 91 8.51 -15.00 -26.33
N ALA A 92 8.59 -16.31 -26.60
CA ALA A 92 8.51 -16.87 -27.96
C ALA A 92 7.09 -17.29 -28.39
N ASN A 93 6.24 -17.70 -27.45
CA ASN A 93 4.84 -18.09 -27.63
C ASN A 93 3.98 -17.23 -26.69
N LEU A 94 3.54 -16.08 -27.16
CA LEU A 94 2.64 -15.19 -26.43
C LEU A 94 1.27 -15.87 -26.19
N ASN A 95 1.09 -16.52 -25.03
CA ASN A 95 -0.20 -16.90 -24.47
C ASN A 95 -0.36 -16.20 -23.09
N PRO A 96 -1.51 -15.58 -22.75
CA PRO A 96 -1.57 -14.45 -21.81
C PRO A 96 -1.69 -14.78 -20.31
N ASP A 97 -1.73 -16.04 -19.88
CA ASP A 97 -2.20 -16.39 -18.53
C ASP A 97 -1.11 -16.67 -17.48
N VAL A 98 0.12 -16.22 -17.70
CA VAL A 98 1.25 -16.45 -16.74
C VAL A 98 1.67 -15.17 -16.01
N GLU A 99 1.03 -14.03 -16.31
CA GLU A 99 1.38 -12.72 -15.74
C GLU A 99 1.07 -12.60 -14.23
N ASN A 100 0.35 -13.56 -13.65
CA ASN A 100 0.09 -13.64 -12.21
C ASN A 100 1.23 -14.28 -11.39
N ILE A 101 2.28 -14.82 -12.01
CA ILE A 101 3.32 -15.59 -11.29
C ILE A 101 4.54 -14.73 -10.91
N PHE A 102 4.72 -13.53 -11.49
CA PHE A 102 5.98 -12.78 -11.37
C PHE A 102 5.87 -11.33 -10.87
N GLN A 103 4.80 -10.95 -10.16
CA GLN A 103 4.75 -9.68 -9.41
C GLN A 103 5.58 -9.74 -8.11
N LEU A 104 6.87 -10.08 -8.22
CA LEU A 104 7.87 -9.77 -7.19
C LEU A 104 8.43 -8.38 -7.52
N GLY A 105 8.47 -7.53 -6.51
CA GLY A 105 8.59 -6.07 -6.65
C GLY A 105 9.76 -5.55 -7.47
N HIS A 106 9.56 -4.33 -7.99
CA HIS A 106 10.58 -3.39 -8.45
C HIS A 106 11.43 -3.78 -9.68
N LEU A 107 10.98 -4.70 -10.52
CA LEU A 107 11.57 -4.96 -11.84
C LEU A 107 10.53 -4.71 -12.93
N ASP A 108 10.54 -3.50 -13.49
CA ASP A 108 9.73 -3.16 -14.65
C ASP A 108 10.39 -3.77 -15.90
N LEU A 109 9.90 -4.94 -16.34
CA LEU A 109 10.40 -5.63 -17.54
C LEU A 109 10.13 -4.87 -18.86
N TRP A 110 9.60 -3.64 -18.77
CA TRP A 110 9.45 -2.66 -19.85
C TRP A 110 10.77 -2.37 -20.60
N ASP A 111 11.90 -2.35 -19.90
CA ASP A 111 13.22 -2.02 -20.48
C ASP A 111 13.97 -3.21 -21.08
N ILE A 112 13.47 -4.43 -20.86
CA ILE A 112 14.24 -5.66 -21.15
C ILE A 112 13.84 -6.27 -22.51
N THR A 113 12.68 -5.91 -23.05
CA THR A 113 12.20 -6.44 -24.33
C THR A 113 11.54 -5.34 -25.15
N GLY A 114 12.04 -5.02 -26.35
CA GLY A 114 11.42 -4.09 -27.31
C GLY A 114 12.04 -2.69 -27.35
N ASN A 115 11.88 -1.99 -28.48
CA ASN A 115 12.32 -0.61 -28.64
C ASN A 115 11.19 0.33 -28.19
N ASN A 116 11.51 1.27 -27.31
CA ASN A 116 10.61 2.33 -26.86
C ASN A 116 10.96 3.63 -27.60
N PHE A 117 9.94 4.31 -28.09
CA PHE A 117 10.08 5.59 -28.78
C PHE A 117 9.25 6.64 -28.04
N GLU A 118 9.86 7.80 -27.78
CA GLU A 118 9.22 8.90 -27.07
C GLU A 118 8.77 10.00 -28.04
N TYR A 119 7.59 10.54 -27.78
CA TYR A 119 6.99 11.63 -28.52
C TYR A 119 6.37 12.61 -27.55
N THR A 120 6.45 13.90 -27.86
CA THR A 120 5.79 14.95 -27.10
C THR A 120 4.60 15.50 -27.86
N GLU A 121 3.56 15.87 -27.14
CA GLU A 121 2.39 16.56 -27.67
C GLU A 121 2.03 17.69 -26.72
N HIS A 122 1.72 18.86 -27.29
CA HIS A 122 1.39 20.06 -26.54
C HIS A 122 0.02 20.56 -26.99
N GLN A 123 -0.87 20.83 -26.03
CA GLN A 123 -2.21 21.36 -26.27
C GLN A 123 -2.49 22.49 -25.29
N GLU A 124 -3.20 23.51 -25.76
CA GLU A 124 -3.66 24.61 -24.93
C GLU A 124 -5.13 24.92 -25.20
N ALA A 125 -5.85 25.33 -24.17
CA ALA A 125 -7.21 25.82 -24.30
C ALA A 125 -7.50 26.91 -23.26
N ASP A 126 -8.23 27.95 -23.67
CA ASP A 126 -8.72 28.97 -22.74
C ASP A 126 -9.82 28.38 -21.84
N VAL A 127 -9.64 28.53 -20.53
CA VAL A 127 -10.51 27.94 -19.50
C VAL A 127 -10.76 28.97 -18.41
N PRO A 128 -12.02 29.40 -18.20
CA PRO A 128 -12.35 30.33 -17.12
C PRO A 128 -11.87 29.81 -15.76
N ALA A 129 -11.33 30.71 -14.93
CA ALA A 129 -10.97 30.38 -13.55
C ALA A 129 -12.16 29.75 -12.79
N GLY A 130 -11.88 28.69 -12.03
CA GLY A 130 -12.92 27.97 -11.28
C GLY A 130 -13.67 26.91 -12.07
N SER A 131 -13.31 26.68 -13.34
CA SER A 131 -13.88 25.59 -14.12
C SER A 131 -13.56 24.22 -13.50
N ARG A 132 -14.45 23.26 -13.74
CA ARG A 132 -14.21 21.84 -13.44
C ARG A 132 -13.40 21.21 -14.57
N ILE A 133 -12.32 20.53 -14.23
CA ILE A 133 -11.42 19.89 -15.19
C ILE A 133 -11.40 18.40 -14.89
N GLU A 134 -11.71 17.57 -15.88
CA GLU A 134 -11.69 16.11 -15.78
C GLU A 134 -10.54 15.58 -16.63
N ILE A 135 -9.65 14.80 -16.01
CA ILE A 135 -8.48 14.21 -16.65
C ILE A 135 -8.67 12.69 -16.61
N VAL A 136 -8.64 12.06 -17.77
CA VAL A 136 -8.67 10.60 -17.89
C VAL A 136 -7.32 10.13 -18.41
N ASN A 137 -6.65 9.27 -17.64
CA ASN A 137 -5.41 8.63 -18.08
C ASN A 137 -5.43 7.13 -17.70
N LEU A 138 -4.87 6.30 -18.57
CA LEU A 138 -4.84 4.85 -18.32
C LEU A 138 -3.48 4.37 -17.78
N TYR A 139 -2.38 4.96 -18.25
CA TYR A 139 -1.04 4.53 -17.90
C TYR A 139 -0.06 5.70 -18.01
N GLY A 140 0.71 5.94 -16.95
CA GLY A 140 1.69 7.02 -16.86
C GLY A 140 1.33 8.01 -15.75
N ASN A 141 2.26 8.91 -15.48
CA ASN A 141 2.09 9.86 -14.39
C ASN A 141 1.12 10.97 -14.78
N VAL A 142 0.46 11.56 -13.79
CA VAL A 142 -0.39 12.74 -13.98
C VAL A 142 0.07 13.78 -12.97
N ASP A 143 0.72 14.84 -13.45
CA ASP A 143 1.27 15.91 -12.63
C ASP A 143 0.47 17.20 -12.92
N VAL A 144 -0.26 17.70 -11.91
CA VAL A 144 -1.14 18.87 -12.03
C VAL A 144 -0.61 20.00 -11.15
N HIS A 145 -0.32 21.13 -11.78
CA HIS A 145 0.21 22.33 -11.13
C HIS A 145 -0.62 23.57 -11.52
N PRO A 146 -0.59 24.66 -10.74
CA PRO A 146 -1.32 25.86 -11.08
C PRO A 146 -0.67 26.60 -12.26
N SER A 147 -1.50 27.26 -13.06
CA SER A 147 -1.11 28.30 -14.00
C SER A 147 -1.54 29.66 -13.47
N GLU A 148 -0.74 30.70 -13.76
CA GLU A 148 -1.10 32.10 -13.54
C GLU A 148 -2.08 32.63 -14.61
N SER A 149 -2.30 31.85 -15.67
CA SER A 149 -3.20 32.20 -16.77
C SER A 149 -4.53 31.43 -16.69
N ASP A 150 -5.58 32.01 -17.28
CA ASP A 150 -6.89 31.36 -17.45
C ASP A 150 -6.86 30.36 -18.62
N ARG A 151 -5.88 29.46 -18.60
CA ARG A 151 -5.63 28.45 -19.64
C ARG A 151 -5.31 27.12 -19.01
N ILE A 152 -5.71 26.06 -19.71
CA ILE A 152 -5.14 24.74 -19.53
C ILE A 152 -3.96 24.61 -20.49
N ILE A 153 -2.80 24.23 -19.96
CA ILE A 153 -1.63 23.83 -20.74
C ILE A 153 -1.41 22.34 -20.47
N LEU A 154 -1.43 21.53 -21.52
CA LEU A 154 -1.26 20.09 -21.45
C LEU A 154 -0.02 19.69 -22.24
N ASP A 155 0.99 19.22 -21.54
CA ASP A 155 2.17 18.58 -22.10
C ASP A 155 2.08 17.07 -21.89
N VAL A 156 2.15 16.31 -22.97
CA VAL A 156 2.01 14.84 -22.95
C VAL A 156 3.30 14.21 -23.46
N THR A 157 3.94 13.39 -22.63
CA THR A 157 5.03 12.51 -23.05
C THR A 157 4.47 11.12 -23.32
N LYS A 158 4.44 10.74 -24.61
CA LYS A 158 3.96 9.46 -25.11
C LYS A 158 5.15 8.52 -25.29
N THR A 159 5.17 7.43 -24.53
CA THR A 159 6.12 6.33 -24.75
C THR A 159 5.41 5.20 -25.50
N ILE A 160 5.88 4.91 -26.71
CA ILE A 160 5.28 3.95 -27.63
C ILE A 160 6.26 2.81 -27.89
N ARG A 161 5.80 1.59 -27.65
CA ARG A 161 6.57 0.38 -27.90
C ARG A 161 6.29 -0.13 -29.32
N ALA A 162 7.33 -0.22 -30.13
CA ALA A 162 7.26 -0.75 -31.48
C ALA A 162 8.53 -1.50 -31.88
N ALA A 163 8.46 -2.35 -32.91
CA ALA A 163 9.66 -3.02 -33.43
C ALA A 163 10.56 -2.04 -34.19
N GLN A 164 9.96 -1.12 -34.94
CA GLN A 164 10.64 -0.14 -35.78
C GLN A 164 10.06 1.27 -35.56
N LYS A 165 10.88 2.30 -35.83
CA LYS A 165 10.48 3.70 -35.65
C LYS A 165 9.28 4.09 -36.50
N ALA A 166 9.21 3.61 -37.75
CA ALA A 166 8.08 3.93 -38.64
C ALA A 166 6.73 3.47 -38.10
N ASP A 167 6.67 2.32 -37.42
CA ASP A 167 5.47 1.84 -36.75
C ASP A 167 5.12 2.73 -35.55
N ALA A 168 6.12 3.13 -34.76
CA ALA A 168 5.93 4.05 -33.63
C ALA A 168 5.45 5.43 -34.07
N ASP A 169 5.96 5.97 -35.18
CA ASP A 169 5.54 7.26 -35.73
C ASP A 169 4.06 7.23 -36.16
N ARG A 170 3.61 6.13 -36.78
CA ARG A 170 2.20 5.90 -37.12
C ARG A 170 1.34 5.80 -35.86
N TYR A 171 1.75 4.97 -34.90
CA TYR A 171 1.04 4.80 -33.63
C TYR A 171 0.93 6.11 -32.83
N SER A 172 1.98 6.95 -32.85
CA SER A 172 1.98 8.27 -32.22
C SER A 172 0.98 9.23 -32.86
N SER A 173 0.81 9.13 -34.18
CA SER A 173 -0.16 9.95 -34.93
C SER A 173 -1.61 9.55 -34.64
N ASP A 174 -1.87 8.27 -34.35
CA ASP A 174 -3.20 7.77 -33.98
C ASP A 174 -3.51 8.03 -32.48
N PHE A 175 -2.49 8.10 -31.62
CA PHE A 175 -2.61 8.33 -30.18
C PHE A 175 -2.41 9.82 -29.84
N THR A 176 -3.51 10.57 -29.83
CA THR A 176 -3.55 12.02 -29.59
C THR A 176 -4.37 12.37 -28.36
N PHE A 177 -4.14 13.56 -27.82
CA PHE A 177 -4.89 14.11 -26.70
C PHE A 177 -5.70 15.33 -27.13
N SER A 178 -6.87 15.51 -26.50
CA SER A 178 -7.73 16.66 -26.79
C SER A 178 -8.30 17.25 -25.50
N ILE A 179 -8.37 18.58 -25.45
CA ILE A 179 -9.05 19.34 -24.40
C ILE A 179 -10.43 19.72 -24.95
N ARG A 180 -11.51 19.20 -24.35
CA ARG A 180 -12.88 19.40 -24.83
C ARG A 180 -13.69 20.20 -23.84
N ASN A 181 -14.40 21.21 -24.34
CA ASN A 181 -15.40 21.92 -23.56
C ASN A 181 -16.75 21.19 -23.70
N GLU A 182 -17.23 20.58 -22.62
CA GLU A 182 -18.54 19.91 -22.56
C GLU A 182 -19.59 20.78 -21.85
N GLY A 183 -19.44 22.10 -21.93
CA GLY A 183 -20.34 23.11 -21.36
C GLY A 183 -20.13 23.32 -19.87
N SER A 184 -20.27 22.28 -19.05
CA SER A 184 -20.14 22.36 -17.58
C SER A 184 -18.75 21.98 -17.05
N ARG A 185 -17.87 21.46 -17.92
CA ARG A 185 -16.52 21.01 -17.57
C ARG A 185 -15.62 20.96 -18.78
N TYR A 186 -14.32 20.98 -18.54
CA TYR A 186 -13.28 20.72 -19.53
C TYR A 186 -12.75 19.31 -19.34
N ARG A 187 -12.73 18.52 -20.40
CA ARG A 187 -12.34 17.11 -20.35
C ARG A 187 -11.07 16.89 -21.16
N ILE A 188 -10.04 16.36 -20.52
CA ILE A 188 -8.77 15.95 -21.12
C ILE A 188 -8.84 14.43 -21.31
N VAL A 189 -8.91 14.00 -22.57
CA VAL A 189 -9.01 12.58 -22.94
C VAL A 189 -8.05 12.26 -24.08
N SER A 190 -7.63 11.00 -24.12
CA SER A 190 -6.90 10.45 -25.26
C SER A 190 -7.85 9.87 -26.30
N SER A 191 -7.42 9.79 -27.56
CA SER A 191 -8.16 9.10 -28.65
C SER A 191 -8.49 7.63 -28.33
N ARG A 192 -7.79 7.02 -27.36
CA ARG A 192 -8.04 5.65 -26.87
C ARG A 192 -9.28 5.55 -25.98
N ASP A 193 -9.58 6.59 -25.23
CA ASP A 193 -10.66 6.56 -24.24
C ASP A 193 -12.04 6.53 -24.92
N GLU A 194 -12.11 6.91 -26.20
CA GLU A 194 -13.33 6.96 -27.01
C GLU A 194 -13.70 5.64 -27.70
N GLY A 195 -12.75 4.72 -27.85
CA GLY A 195 -12.89 3.52 -28.69
C GLY A 195 -13.24 2.20 -27.97
N LEU A 196 -13.48 2.22 -26.66
CA LEU A 196 -13.59 1.00 -25.85
C LEU A 196 -14.99 0.33 -25.85
N GLN A 197 -15.74 0.46 -26.95
CA GLN A 197 -16.87 -0.42 -27.25
C GLN A 197 -16.45 -1.46 -28.30
N GLY A 198 -15.95 -2.62 -27.84
CA GLY A 198 -16.20 -3.86 -28.60
C GLY A 198 -15.04 -4.63 -29.25
N THR A 199 -13.75 -4.33 -29.00
CA THR A 199 -12.68 -5.22 -29.49
C THR A 199 -11.62 -5.53 -28.43
N ARG A 200 -11.08 -6.77 -28.51
CA ARG A 200 -10.08 -7.37 -27.61
C ARG A 200 -9.06 -6.34 -27.12
N ARG A 201 -8.87 -6.27 -25.79
CA ARG A 201 -7.92 -5.41 -25.06
C ARG A 201 -6.77 -4.95 -25.97
N ALA A 202 -6.78 -3.66 -26.37
CA ALA A 202 -5.67 -3.05 -27.07
C ALA A 202 -4.38 -3.34 -26.28
N ARG A 203 -3.45 -4.06 -26.91
CA ARG A 203 -2.15 -4.43 -26.35
C ARG A 203 -1.47 -3.18 -25.74
N GLN A 204 -0.78 -3.35 -24.62
CA GLN A 204 -0.20 -2.29 -23.78
C GLN A 204 1.02 -1.59 -24.43
N TYR A 205 0.88 -1.05 -25.65
CA TYR A 205 1.99 -0.42 -26.38
C TYR A 205 2.15 1.08 -26.10
N TYR A 206 1.31 1.67 -25.26
CA TYR A 206 1.23 3.11 -25.06
C TYR A 206 1.25 3.45 -23.57
N LYS A 207 2.14 4.37 -23.19
CA LYS A 207 2.19 5.04 -21.90
C LYS A 207 2.14 6.54 -22.16
N SER A 208 1.39 7.26 -21.34
CA SER A 208 1.19 8.71 -21.43
C SER A 208 1.40 9.34 -20.05
N SER A 209 2.53 10.03 -19.89
CA SER A 209 2.72 10.91 -18.73
C SER A 209 2.22 12.30 -19.09
N LEU A 210 1.34 12.85 -18.24
CA LEU A 210 0.68 14.14 -18.45
C LEU A 210 1.23 15.15 -17.45
N THR A 211 1.70 16.29 -17.94
CA THR A 211 1.99 17.47 -17.13
C THR A 211 0.97 18.54 -17.50
N ILE A 212 0.19 18.97 -16.52
CA ILE A 212 -1.02 19.76 -16.75
C ILE A 212 -0.94 21.01 -15.88
N GLN A 213 -1.02 22.17 -16.51
CA GLN A 213 -1.18 23.44 -15.82
C GLN A 213 -2.63 23.88 -15.92
N VAL A 214 -3.24 24.23 -14.78
CA VAL A 214 -4.65 24.63 -14.71
C VAL A 214 -4.80 25.93 -13.93
N PRO A 215 -5.83 26.77 -14.19
CA PRO A 215 -6.04 27.98 -13.39
C PRO A 215 -6.14 27.64 -11.90
N LYS A 216 -5.50 28.44 -11.03
CA LYS A 216 -5.36 28.13 -9.59
C LYS A 216 -6.66 27.77 -8.87
N ARG A 217 -7.79 28.34 -9.29
CA ARG A 217 -9.11 28.11 -8.68
C ARG A 217 -9.85 26.88 -9.19
N SER A 218 -9.24 26.09 -10.08
CA SER A 218 -9.91 24.95 -10.73
C SER A 218 -10.20 23.81 -9.75
N ALA A 219 -11.34 23.16 -9.98
CA ALA A 219 -11.68 21.88 -9.34
C ALA A 219 -11.29 20.75 -10.30
N VAL A 220 -10.31 19.93 -9.91
CA VAL A 220 -9.76 18.88 -10.77
C VAL A 220 -10.27 17.52 -10.34
N GLN A 221 -10.74 16.76 -11.32
CA GLN A 221 -11.07 15.35 -11.20
C GLN A 221 -10.07 14.54 -12.03
N VAL A 222 -9.31 13.66 -11.40
CA VAL A 222 -8.37 12.75 -12.08
C VAL A 222 -8.90 11.33 -11.99
N ASP A 223 -9.13 10.68 -13.12
CA ASP A 223 -9.31 9.23 -13.23
C ASP A 223 -8.04 8.66 -13.89
N ASN A 224 -7.11 8.20 -13.05
CA ASN A 224 -5.92 7.48 -13.49
C ASN A 224 -6.07 5.99 -13.19
N ARG A 225 -5.51 5.13 -14.04
CA ARG A 225 -5.49 3.68 -13.76
C ARG A 225 -4.12 3.19 -13.29
N ASN A 226 -3.03 3.77 -13.76
CA ASN A 226 -1.69 3.34 -13.36
C ASN A 226 -0.69 4.49 -13.53
N GLY A 227 0.05 4.79 -12.48
CA GLY A 227 1.10 5.81 -12.45
C GLY A 227 0.95 6.71 -11.23
N LYS A 228 2.00 7.51 -10.96
CA LYS A 228 1.96 8.49 -9.88
C LYS A 228 1.00 9.63 -10.25
N VAL A 229 0.20 10.09 -9.28
CA VAL A 229 -0.63 11.29 -9.43
C VAL A 229 -0.13 12.35 -8.46
N THR A 230 0.22 13.52 -8.97
CA THR A 230 0.68 14.67 -8.18
C THR A 230 -0.27 15.84 -8.41
N ILE A 231 -0.82 16.45 -7.35
CA ILE A 231 -1.62 17.68 -7.45
C ILE A 231 -1.15 18.69 -6.40
N GLU A 232 -0.79 19.89 -6.83
CA GLU A 232 -0.22 20.90 -5.92
C GLU A 232 -0.82 22.29 -6.09
N ASN A 233 -0.85 23.07 -5.01
CA ASN A 233 -1.05 24.54 -5.02
C ASN A 233 -2.38 25.03 -5.65
N LEU A 234 -3.45 24.23 -5.59
CA LEU A 234 -4.78 24.56 -6.12
C LEU A 234 -5.76 25.00 -5.03
N ALA A 235 -6.76 25.78 -5.42
CA ALA A 235 -7.76 26.33 -4.50
C ALA A 235 -9.12 25.63 -4.56
N GLY A 236 -9.43 24.92 -5.65
CA GLY A 236 -10.69 24.20 -5.79
C GLY A 236 -10.72 22.87 -5.03
N MET A 237 -11.86 22.19 -5.09
CA MET A 237 -11.98 20.81 -4.60
C MET A 237 -11.27 19.85 -5.56
N GLN A 238 -10.49 18.92 -5.02
CA GLN A 238 -9.73 17.94 -5.80
C GLN A 238 -10.28 16.54 -5.57
N ASN A 239 -10.57 15.82 -6.65
CA ASN A 239 -11.05 14.44 -6.60
C ASN A 239 -10.11 13.55 -7.43
N ILE A 240 -9.46 12.59 -6.78
CA ILE A 240 -8.49 11.71 -7.41
C ILE A 240 -8.97 10.27 -7.27
N THR A 241 -9.16 9.60 -8.39
CA THR A 241 -9.31 8.15 -8.47
C THR A 241 -8.08 7.58 -9.14
N ASN A 242 -7.35 6.73 -8.42
CA ASN A 242 -6.25 5.93 -8.97
C ASN A 242 -6.48 4.45 -8.66
N ARG A 243 -5.83 3.56 -9.41
CA ARG A 243 -5.82 2.13 -9.09
C ARG A 243 -4.44 1.62 -8.70
N TYR A 244 -3.38 2.15 -9.29
CA TYR A 244 -2.01 1.71 -9.03
C TYR A 244 -1.05 2.90 -9.12
N GLY A 245 -0.20 3.06 -8.12
CA GLY A 245 0.80 4.12 -8.07
C GLY A 245 0.53 5.09 -6.92
N ASP A 246 1.56 5.84 -6.58
CA ASP A 246 1.52 6.78 -5.46
C ASP A 246 0.66 8.00 -5.79
N ILE A 247 0.02 8.58 -4.78
CA ILE A 247 -0.73 9.82 -4.88
C ILE A 247 -0.11 10.83 -3.92
N GLU A 248 0.21 12.01 -4.43
CA GLU A 248 0.77 13.11 -3.66
C GLU A 248 -0.06 14.37 -3.89
N VAL A 249 -0.69 14.87 -2.83
CA VAL A 249 -1.52 16.08 -2.86
C VAL A 249 -0.97 17.06 -1.84
N ARG A 250 -0.57 18.26 -2.29
CA ARG A 250 0.05 19.27 -1.41
C ARG A 250 -0.55 20.66 -1.58
N SER A 251 -0.65 21.41 -0.48
CA SER A 251 -0.96 22.84 -0.50
C SER A 251 -2.29 23.16 -1.21
N ILE A 252 -3.38 22.54 -0.75
CA ILE A 252 -4.72 22.70 -1.34
C ILE A 252 -5.59 23.58 -0.44
N MET A 253 -6.18 24.66 -0.98
CA MET A 253 -7.10 25.50 -0.19
C MET A 253 -8.53 24.92 -0.11
N GLY A 254 -8.95 24.09 -1.05
CA GLY A 254 -10.25 23.41 -1.02
C GLY A 254 -10.17 22.01 -0.39
N GLY A 255 -11.29 21.29 -0.40
CA GLY A 255 -11.34 19.88 0.05
C GLY A 255 -10.66 18.89 -0.91
N VAL A 256 -10.26 17.73 -0.39
CA VAL A 256 -9.61 16.66 -1.14
C VAL A 256 -10.32 15.33 -0.92
N GLU A 257 -10.68 14.65 -2.00
CA GLU A 257 -11.15 13.26 -1.99
C GLU A 257 -10.21 12.39 -2.81
N VAL A 258 -9.71 11.31 -2.21
CA VAL A 258 -8.81 10.35 -2.84
C VAL A 258 -9.41 8.96 -2.73
N GLU A 259 -9.54 8.27 -3.85
CA GLU A 259 -9.74 6.83 -3.95
C GLU A 259 -8.52 6.21 -4.61
N ASN A 260 -7.76 5.41 -3.86
CA ASN A 260 -6.69 4.58 -4.40
C ASN A 260 -6.99 3.11 -4.11
N ARG A 261 -6.28 2.22 -4.81
CA ARG A 261 -6.29 0.80 -4.49
C ARG A 261 -4.93 0.30 -4.04
N ASN A 262 -3.83 0.79 -4.61
CA ASN A 262 -2.49 0.33 -4.27
C ASN A 262 -1.45 1.39 -4.61
N GLY A 263 -0.63 1.74 -3.64
CA GLY A 263 0.37 2.82 -3.73
C GLY A 263 0.20 3.78 -2.57
N SER A 264 1.30 4.40 -2.14
CA SER A 264 1.27 5.31 -0.99
C SER A 264 0.41 6.55 -1.28
N VAL A 265 -0.35 7.01 -0.30
CA VAL A 265 -1.16 8.22 -0.41
C VAL A 265 -0.65 9.25 0.59
N THR A 266 -0.14 10.36 0.09
CA THR A 266 0.35 11.49 0.89
C THR A 266 -0.51 12.72 0.62
N VAL A 267 -1.15 13.24 1.67
CA VAL A 267 -1.97 14.46 1.59
C VAL A 267 -1.49 15.45 2.65
N GLU A 268 -0.95 16.58 2.22
CA GLU A 268 -0.36 17.58 3.10
C GLU A 268 -0.89 18.99 2.82
N ASP A 269 -1.02 19.81 3.88
CA ASP A 269 -1.38 21.22 3.81
C ASP A 269 -2.72 21.46 3.08
N VAL A 270 -3.80 20.89 3.62
CA VAL A 270 -5.16 21.06 3.08
C VAL A 270 -5.98 21.93 4.01
N SER A 271 -6.61 22.99 3.50
CA SER A 271 -7.34 23.94 4.36
C SER A 271 -8.74 23.47 4.76
N GLU A 272 -9.38 22.61 3.96
CA GLU A 272 -10.72 22.08 4.23
C GLU A 272 -10.68 20.58 4.60
N ALA A 273 -11.79 19.87 4.40
CA ALA A 273 -11.93 18.47 4.74
C ALA A 273 -11.22 17.54 3.74
N VAL A 274 -10.73 16.41 4.26
CA VAL A 274 -10.03 15.38 3.49
C VAL A 274 -10.70 14.03 3.70
N LYS A 275 -10.96 13.33 2.60
CA LYS A 275 -11.42 11.94 2.61
C LYS A 275 -10.47 11.08 1.78
N ILE A 276 -9.91 10.04 2.39
CA ILE A 276 -9.00 9.10 1.74
C ILE A 276 -9.58 7.71 1.89
N THR A 277 -9.82 7.05 0.76
CA THR A 277 -10.14 5.64 0.67
C THR A 277 -8.99 4.95 -0.06
N ASP A 278 -8.28 4.08 0.66
CA ASP A 278 -7.23 3.25 0.09
C ASP A 278 -7.43 1.79 0.53
N ARG A 279 -6.69 0.87 -0.07
CA ARG A 279 -6.76 -0.55 0.28
C ARG A 279 -5.40 -1.12 0.64
N TYR A 280 -4.33 -0.65 0.03
CA TYR A 280 -3.00 -1.23 0.19
C TYR A 280 -1.94 -0.13 0.17
N SER A 281 -1.02 -0.20 1.13
CA SER A 281 0.10 0.71 1.36
C SER A 281 -0.17 1.82 2.38
N GLU A 282 0.85 2.65 2.58
CA GLU A 282 0.89 3.69 3.60
C GLU A 282 0.02 4.88 3.23
N VAL A 283 -0.70 5.41 4.22
CA VAL A 283 -1.44 6.67 4.13
C VAL A 283 -0.82 7.67 5.11
N ASN A 284 -0.40 8.83 4.60
CA ASN A 284 0.12 9.94 5.38
C ASN A 284 -0.77 11.18 5.16
N ALA A 285 -1.36 11.71 6.23
CA ALA A 285 -2.16 12.94 6.21
C ALA A 285 -1.60 13.94 7.22
N LYS A 286 -1.22 15.14 6.77
CA LYS A 286 -0.60 16.17 7.60
C LYS A 286 -1.19 17.57 7.37
N ASN A 287 -1.34 18.34 8.46
CA ASN A 287 -1.80 19.73 8.45
C ASN A 287 -3.14 19.88 7.70
N ILE A 288 -4.18 19.27 8.27
CA ILE A 288 -5.53 19.27 7.73
C ILE A 288 -6.38 20.29 8.49
N GLY A 289 -6.88 21.31 7.80
CA GLY A 289 -7.66 22.40 8.36
C GLY A 289 -9.11 22.04 8.68
N GLY A 290 -9.68 21.03 8.00
CA GLY A 290 -11.03 20.53 8.23
C GLY A 290 -11.08 19.15 8.91
N ALA A 291 -12.19 18.44 8.68
CA ALA A 291 -12.37 17.07 9.13
C ALA A 291 -11.57 16.08 8.25
N LEU A 292 -11.10 14.99 8.85
CA LEU A 292 -10.34 13.94 8.18
C LEU A 292 -11.09 12.60 8.28
N GLN A 293 -11.30 11.94 7.15
CA GLN A 293 -11.79 10.56 7.09
C GLN A 293 -10.80 9.69 6.31
N ILE A 294 -10.30 8.63 6.95
CA ILE A 294 -9.41 7.65 6.32
C ILE A 294 -10.05 6.27 6.43
N GLU A 295 -10.21 5.61 5.29
CA GLU A 295 -10.55 4.20 5.19
C GLU A 295 -9.41 3.50 4.47
N ASN A 296 -8.57 2.78 5.21
CA ASN A 296 -7.56 1.88 4.67
C ASN A 296 -7.87 0.43 5.08
N ARG A 297 -7.25 -0.53 4.41
CA ARG A 297 -7.35 -1.95 4.78
C ARG A 297 -6.01 -2.52 5.23
N ASN A 298 -4.91 -2.19 4.55
CA ASN A 298 -3.60 -2.75 4.87
C ASN A 298 -2.48 -1.76 4.57
N GLY A 299 -1.77 -1.37 5.62
CA GLY A 299 -0.65 -0.45 5.57
C GLY A 299 -0.65 0.47 6.78
N SER A 300 0.46 1.18 6.98
CA SER A 300 0.58 2.15 8.07
C SER A 300 -0.27 3.37 7.79
N VAL A 301 -0.88 3.94 8.83
CA VAL A 301 -1.62 5.21 8.75
C VAL A 301 -0.97 6.19 9.70
N TYR A 302 -0.46 7.30 9.16
CA TYR A 302 0.13 8.39 9.92
C TYR A 302 -0.71 9.64 9.73
N VAL A 303 -1.20 10.19 10.83
CA VAL A 303 -2.01 11.41 10.87
C VAL A 303 -1.36 12.40 11.82
N SER A 304 -1.13 13.62 11.36
CA SER A 304 -0.60 14.69 12.19
C SER A 304 -1.26 16.04 11.90
N GLU A 305 -1.45 16.85 12.95
CA GLU A 305 -1.92 18.24 12.84
C GLU A 305 -3.29 18.36 12.15
N VAL A 306 -4.34 17.82 12.77
CA VAL A 306 -5.71 17.92 12.27
C VAL A 306 -6.50 18.92 13.11
N ARG A 307 -7.05 19.96 12.49
CA ARG A 307 -7.85 21.00 13.18
C ARG A 307 -9.29 20.55 13.44
N GLY A 308 -9.87 19.73 12.56
CA GLY A 308 -11.21 19.19 12.73
C GLY A 308 -11.26 17.82 13.43
N ASN A 309 -12.40 17.12 13.26
CA ASN A 309 -12.57 15.75 13.72
C ASN A 309 -11.86 14.76 12.78
N ALA A 310 -11.32 13.68 13.33
CA ALA A 310 -10.64 12.63 12.57
C ALA A 310 -11.31 11.27 12.79
N THR A 311 -11.67 10.59 11.70
CA THR A 311 -12.14 9.19 11.72
C THR A 311 -11.19 8.32 10.91
N ILE A 312 -10.59 7.32 11.54
CA ILE A 312 -9.63 6.41 10.91
C ILE A 312 -10.16 4.98 11.03
N SER A 313 -10.30 4.30 9.90
CA SER A 313 -10.60 2.87 9.83
C SER A 313 -9.45 2.15 9.14
N ASN A 314 -8.83 1.19 9.82
CA ASN A 314 -7.77 0.35 9.24
C ASN A 314 -7.88 -1.09 9.76
N ALA A 315 -7.36 -2.06 9.00
CA ALA A 315 -7.44 -3.47 9.37
C ALA A 315 -6.11 -4.20 9.50
N TYR A 316 -5.00 -3.62 9.02
CA TYR A 316 -3.64 -4.15 9.22
C TYR A 316 -2.62 -3.01 9.11
N GLY A 317 -1.58 -3.04 9.94
CA GLY A 317 -0.54 -2.01 10.00
C GLY A 317 -0.70 -1.03 11.17
N PRO A 318 0.33 -0.31 11.60
CA PRO A 318 0.24 0.63 12.71
C PRO A 318 -0.62 1.86 12.35
N ILE A 319 -1.31 2.42 13.35
CA ILE A 319 -2.00 3.71 13.24
C ILE A 319 -1.34 4.66 14.24
N THR A 320 -0.82 5.78 13.75
CA THR A 320 -0.29 6.86 14.58
C THR A 320 -1.11 8.12 14.31
N ALA A 321 -1.68 8.72 15.36
CA ALA A 321 -2.43 9.97 15.28
C ALA A 321 -1.89 10.98 16.29
N GLU A 322 -1.41 12.13 15.80
CA GLU A 322 -0.80 13.17 16.62
C GLU A 322 -1.47 14.54 16.40
N ASN A 323 -1.65 15.30 17.48
CA ASN A 323 -2.13 16.69 17.43
C ASN A 323 -3.48 16.84 16.71
N VAL A 324 -4.52 16.18 17.23
CA VAL A 324 -5.90 16.30 16.73
C VAL A 324 -6.67 17.26 17.63
N SER A 325 -7.14 18.37 17.07
CA SER A 325 -7.87 19.40 17.82
C SER A 325 -9.32 19.02 18.09
N GLY A 326 -9.97 18.33 17.14
CA GLY A 326 -11.32 17.81 17.30
C GLY A 326 -11.39 16.41 17.91
N ASP A 327 -12.53 15.75 17.71
CA ASP A 327 -12.74 14.36 18.15
C ASP A 327 -11.98 13.36 17.26
N LEU A 328 -11.39 12.35 17.88
CA LEU A 328 -10.69 11.26 17.21
C LEU A 328 -11.44 9.93 17.40
N ARG A 329 -11.88 9.32 16.30
CA ARG A 329 -12.44 7.97 16.27
C ARG A 329 -11.54 7.02 15.47
N ILE A 330 -11.07 5.95 16.09
CA ILE A 330 -10.26 4.91 15.45
C ILE A 330 -11.01 3.58 15.51
N ASN A 331 -11.24 2.98 14.34
CA ASN A 331 -11.69 1.59 14.21
C ASN A 331 -10.52 0.78 13.66
N GLY A 332 -9.75 0.16 14.55
CA GLY A 332 -8.58 -0.65 14.21
C GLY A 332 -8.86 -2.13 14.41
N ARG A 333 -8.59 -2.95 13.40
CA ARG A 333 -8.50 -4.41 13.57
C ARG A 333 -7.04 -4.79 13.42
N ASN A 334 -6.44 -5.49 14.38
CA ASN A 334 -5.06 -5.96 14.26
C ASN A 334 -4.04 -4.84 13.94
N ASN A 335 -4.22 -3.68 14.57
CA ASN A 335 -3.37 -2.51 14.42
C ASN A 335 -2.78 -2.14 15.79
N SER A 336 -1.47 -1.89 15.84
CA SER A 336 -0.92 -1.12 16.97
C SER A 336 -1.39 0.31 16.83
N ILE A 337 -2.00 0.87 17.87
CA ILE A 337 -2.54 2.23 17.86
C ILE A 337 -1.73 3.09 18.82
N GLU A 338 -1.19 4.19 18.30
CA GLU A 338 -0.51 5.21 19.08
C GLU A 338 -1.19 6.57 18.84
N VAL A 339 -1.68 7.17 19.93
CA VAL A 339 -2.33 8.47 19.90
C VAL A 339 -1.57 9.42 20.81
N ARG A 340 -1.26 10.63 20.33
CA ARG A 340 -0.58 11.68 21.12
C ARG A 340 -1.29 13.02 20.94
N HIS A 341 -1.60 13.70 22.04
CA HIS A 341 -2.19 15.04 22.06
C HIS A 341 -3.49 15.15 21.25
N VAL A 342 -4.61 14.84 21.90
CA VAL A 342 -5.96 15.04 21.34
C VAL A 342 -6.73 15.98 22.26
N ALA A 343 -7.24 17.08 21.71
CA ALA A 343 -8.00 18.07 22.48
C ALA A 343 -9.46 17.65 22.66
N GLY A 344 -10.08 17.04 21.63
CA GLY A 344 -11.42 16.46 21.70
C GLY A 344 -11.45 15.08 22.35
N SER A 345 -12.59 14.39 22.19
CA SER A 345 -12.77 13.02 22.68
C SER A 345 -11.96 12.00 21.87
N VAL A 346 -11.55 10.91 22.52
CA VAL A 346 -10.87 9.77 21.85
C VAL A 346 -11.73 8.53 22.00
N THR A 347 -12.16 7.96 20.86
CA THR A 347 -12.80 6.64 20.84
C THR A 347 -11.94 5.68 20.01
N ALA A 348 -11.40 4.64 20.64
CA ALA A 348 -10.59 3.62 19.97
C ALA A 348 -11.24 2.23 20.13
N ASP A 349 -11.79 1.70 19.03
CA ASP A 349 -12.25 0.32 18.93
C ASP A 349 -11.13 -0.49 18.25
N ALA A 350 -10.41 -1.29 19.04
CA ALA A 350 -9.20 -2.01 18.65
C ALA A 350 -9.35 -3.54 18.79
N SER A 351 -8.45 -4.30 18.16
CA SER A 351 -8.34 -5.74 18.40
C SER A 351 -6.92 -6.24 18.16
N TYR A 352 -6.46 -7.20 18.97
CA TYR A 352 -5.25 -8.03 18.81
C TYR A 352 -3.89 -7.38 19.10
N GLN A 353 -3.79 -6.05 19.13
CA GLN A 353 -2.53 -5.33 19.29
C GLN A 353 -2.68 -4.21 20.33
N ASN A 354 -1.55 -3.59 20.70
CA ASN A 354 -1.51 -2.63 21.79
C ASN A 354 -2.16 -1.29 21.40
N VAL A 355 -2.76 -0.63 22.39
CA VAL A 355 -3.31 0.72 22.28
C VAL A 355 -2.60 1.61 23.29
N THR A 356 -1.92 2.65 22.81
CA THR A 356 -1.26 3.64 23.66
C THR A 356 -1.83 5.02 23.37
N ILE A 357 -2.35 5.69 24.40
CA ILE A 357 -2.89 7.04 24.31
C ILE A 357 -2.13 7.93 25.27
N ARG A 358 -1.53 9.01 24.76
CA ARG A 358 -0.74 9.97 25.54
C ARG A 358 -1.36 11.36 25.44
N ASP A 359 -1.56 11.99 26.60
CA ASP A 359 -1.97 13.39 26.75
C ASP A 359 -3.26 13.75 25.98
N ALA A 360 -4.30 12.92 26.10
CA ALA A 360 -5.64 13.27 25.63
C ALA A 360 -6.36 14.13 26.69
N SER A 361 -6.99 15.23 26.25
CA SER A 361 -7.68 16.19 27.10
C SER A 361 -9.19 15.96 27.19
N GLY A 362 -9.80 15.34 26.17
CA GLY A 362 -11.22 15.01 26.16
C GLY A 362 -11.54 13.66 26.80
N PRO A 363 -12.83 13.27 26.84
CA PRO A 363 -13.25 11.94 27.29
C PRO A 363 -12.60 10.83 26.46
N ILE A 364 -12.23 9.72 27.11
CA ILE A 364 -11.56 8.59 26.45
C ILE A 364 -12.43 7.35 26.56
N THR A 365 -12.70 6.70 25.43
CA THR A 365 -13.35 5.38 25.37
C THR A 365 -12.46 4.42 24.58
N VAL A 366 -11.98 3.36 25.22
CA VAL A 366 -11.20 2.30 24.57
C VAL A 366 -11.94 0.97 24.70
N ARG A 367 -12.14 0.30 23.56
CA ARG A 367 -12.56 -1.10 23.52
C ARG A 367 -11.44 -1.90 22.87
N ASN A 368 -10.89 -2.88 23.57
CA ASN A 368 -9.87 -3.75 23.00
C ASN A 368 -10.10 -5.22 23.36
N ARG A 369 -9.92 -6.12 22.41
CA ARG A 369 -10.06 -7.56 22.70
C ARG A 369 -8.78 -8.17 23.28
N ASN A 370 -7.63 -7.81 22.75
CA ASN A 370 -6.34 -8.43 23.05
C ASN A 370 -5.23 -7.42 22.71
N GLY A 371 -4.10 -7.48 23.42
CA GLY A 371 -3.05 -6.46 23.41
C GLY A 371 -3.22 -5.47 24.56
N ASP A 372 -2.12 -4.93 25.06
CA ASP A 372 -2.13 -4.08 26.25
C ASP A 372 -2.69 -2.68 25.93
N VAL A 373 -3.37 -2.09 26.92
CA VAL A 373 -3.90 -0.74 26.85
C VAL A 373 -3.13 0.13 27.84
N VAL A 374 -2.45 1.15 27.33
CA VAL A 374 -1.65 2.09 28.13
C VAL A 374 -2.19 3.50 27.92
N LEU A 375 -2.60 4.15 29.00
CA LEU A 375 -2.98 5.57 29.01
C LEU A 375 -1.98 6.34 29.86
N GLU A 376 -1.34 7.33 29.25
CA GLU A 376 -0.35 8.18 29.93
C GLU A 376 -0.85 9.63 29.96
N PHE A 377 -0.99 10.19 31.16
CA PHE A 377 -1.41 11.57 31.37
C PHE A 377 -0.21 12.43 31.80
N VAL A 378 -0.04 13.59 31.16
CA VAL A 378 0.94 14.59 31.59
C VAL A 378 0.32 15.52 32.62
N LYS A 379 -0.92 15.96 32.36
CA LYS A 379 -1.72 16.80 33.25
C LYS A 379 -2.80 15.97 33.94
N PRO A 380 -3.26 16.38 35.14
CA PRO A 380 -4.41 15.74 35.79
C PRO A 380 -5.62 15.72 34.84
N PRO A 381 -6.17 14.55 34.52
CA PRO A 381 -7.34 14.45 33.67
C PRO A 381 -8.58 15.01 34.38
N ASP A 382 -9.44 15.72 33.63
CA ASP A 382 -10.69 16.31 34.12
C ASP A 382 -11.93 15.74 33.42
N LYS A 383 -11.76 14.75 32.52
CA LYS A 383 -12.82 14.06 31.78
C LYS A 383 -12.84 12.57 32.07
N ASP A 384 -14.00 11.97 31.83
CA ASP A 384 -14.25 10.56 32.07
C ASP A 384 -13.41 9.64 31.17
N VAL A 385 -13.05 8.48 31.71
CA VAL A 385 -12.29 7.44 31.02
C VAL A 385 -13.06 6.13 31.14
N SER A 386 -13.36 5.51 30.00
CA SER A 386 -14.01 4.20 29.93
C SER A 386 -13.14 3.24 29.14
N ILE A 387 -12.74 2.13 29.77
CA ILE A 387 -11.91 1.09 29.13
C ILE A 387 -12.62 -0.24 29.31
N VAL A 388 -12.89 -0.94 28.21
CA VAL A 388 -13.49 -2.28 28.22
C VAL A 388 -12.62 -3.23 27.41
N THR A 389 -12.08 -4.27 28.07
CA THR A 389 -11.21 -5.24 27.43
C THR A 389 -11.51 -6.70 27.79
N GLN A 390 -10.90 -7.66 27.08
CA GLN A 390 -11.13 -9.10 27.31
C GLN A 390 -9.87 -9.88 27.69
N TYR A 391 -8.76 -9.65 27.01
CA TYR A 391 -7.48 -10.35 27.19
C TYR A 391 -6.31 -9.34 27.14
N SER A 392 -6.38 -8.31 27.97
CA SER A 392 -5.51 -7.14 27.91
C SER A 392 -5.12 -6.71 29.32
N ASN A 393 -3.84 -6.39 29.52
CA ASN A 393 -3.46 -5.61 30.68
C ASN A 393 -3.81 -4.15 30.43
N VAL A 394 -4.21 -3.46 31.48
CA VAL A 394 -4.55 -2.04 31.44
C VAL A 394 -3.62 -1.31 32.39
N ARG A 395 -2.87 -0.33 31.88
CA ARG A 395 -1.99 0.52 32.68
C ARG A 395 -2.41 1.97 32.52
N LEU A 396 -2.63 2.65 33.65
CA LEU A 396 -2.89 4.08 33.69
C LEU A 396 -1.74 4.73 34.45
N GLU A 397 -1.02 5.62 33.76
CA GLU A 397 0.05 6.42 34.35
C GLU A 397 -0.46 7.85 34.52
N LEU A 398 -0.59 8.29 35.77
CA LEU A 398 -1.24 9.53 36.16
C LEU A 398 -0.30 10.39 37.02
N PRO A 399 -0.32 11.73 36.90
CA PRO A 399 0.47 12.57 37.79
C PRO A 399 0.01 12.38 39.26
N PRO A 400 0.92 12.49 40.26
CA PRO A 400 0.56 12.29 41.67
C PRO A 400 -0.52 13.23 42.20
N SER A 401 -0.74 14.36 41.53
CA SER A 401 -1.77 15.37 41.85
C SER A 401 -3.16 15.07 41.27
N ALA A 402 -3.32 13.97 40.52
CA ALA A 402 -4.61 13.61 39.94
C ALA A 402 -5.68 13.31 41.00
N SER A 403 -6.92 13.74 40.74
CA SER A 403 -8.09 13.45 41.57
C SER A 403 -9.21 12.92 40.67
N PHE A 404 -9.78 11.77 41.02
CA PHE A 404 -10.76 11.06 40.21
C PHE A 404 -11.52 10.02 41.04
N ASN A 405 -12.65 9.56 40.51
CA ASN A 405 -13.37 8.39 41.04
C ASN A 405 -13.02 7.18 40.17
N ILE A 406 -12.73 6.04 40.78
CA ILE A 406 -12.36 4.82 40.07
C ILE A 406 -13.35 3.70 40.39
N ASP A 407 -13.80 3.03 39.34
CA ASP A 407 -14.48 1.73 39.38
C ASP A 407 -13.76 0.81 38.39
N ALA A 408 -12.84 -0.01 38.90
CA ALA A 408 -12.07 -0.94 38.09
C ALA A 408 -12.37 -2.38 38.49
N HIS A 409 -12.52 -3.28 37.51
CA HIS A 409 -12.91 -4.67 37.70
C HIS A 409 -12.20 -5.63 36.73
N THR A 410 -11.73 -6.76 37.26
CA THR A 410 -11.19 -7.89 36.48
C THR A 410 -11.69 -9.24 37.01
N GLU A 411 -12.04 -10.19 36.13
CA GLU A 411 -12.50 -11.55 36.52
C GLU A 411 -11.32 -12.52 36.76
N HIS A 412 -10.27 -12.44 35.94
CA HIS A 412 -9.11 -13.34 35.98
C HIS A 412 -7.80 -12.55 35.88
N GLY A 413 -7.55 -11.70 36.87
CA GLY A 413 -6.34 -10.89 36.95
C GLY A 413 -6.13 -10.28 38.33
N SER A 414 -5.22 -9.31 38.40
CA SER A 414 -4.95 -8.52 39.59
C SER A 414 -5.28 -7.04 39.37
N VAL A 415 -5.57 -6.33 40.46
CA VAL A 415 -5.71 -4.88 40.44
C VAL A 415 -4.77 -4.29 41.49
N SER A 416 -3.95 -3.33 41.08
CA SER A 416 -3.03 -2.60 41.96
C SER A 416 -3.10 -1.10 41.73
N SER A 417 -2.84 -0.32 42.77
CA SER A 417 -2.80 1.14 42.70
C SER A 417 -1.71 1.71 43.59
N ASP A 418 -0.97 2.67 43.06
CA ASP A 418 -0.01 3.50 43.82
C ASP A 418 -0.69 4.67 44.54
N PHE A 419 -2.00 4.86 44.34
CA PHE A 419 -2.79 5.94 44.92
C PHE A 419 -3.49 5.49 46.21
N GLU A 420 -3.56 6.39 47.18
CA GLU A 420 -4.30 6.20 48.42
C GLU A 420 -5.80 6.51 48.21
N GLY A 421 -6.66 5.83 48.96
CA GLY A 421 -8.11 6.08 48.96
C GLY A 421 -8.94 4.92 48.38
N PRO A 422 -8.65 4.41 47.17
CA PRO A 422 -9.36 3.27 46.61
C PRO A 422 -9.19 1.99 47.44
N GLU A 423 -10.29 1.27 47.64
CA GLU A 423 -10.29 -0.02 48.33
C GLU A 423 -10.26 -1.16 47.31
N THR A 424 -9.31 -2.08 47.49
CA THR A 424 -9.28 -3.33 46.73
C THR A 424 -10.19 -4.36 47.38
N ARG A 425 -11.10 -4.95 46.60
CA ARG A 425 -11.94 -6.07 47.04
C ARG A 425 -11.68 -7.29 46.16
N SER A 426 -11.59 -8.45 46.80
CA SER A 426 -11.43 -9.74 46.15
C SER A 426 -12.59 -10.67 46.52
N SER A 427 -13.23 -11.27 45.53
CA SER A 427 -14.31 -12.25 45.70
C SER A 427 -14.16 -13.34 44.66
N ASN A 428 -13.96 -14.60 45.07
CA ASN A 428 -13.68 -15.71 44.15
C ASN A 428 -12.55 -15.36 43.15
N ARG A 429 -12.89 -15.30 41.85
CA ARG A 429 -11.97 -14.96 40.75
C ARG A 429 -11.92 -13.44 40.55
N ASP A 430 -13.02 -12.75 40.83
CA ASP A 430 -13.17 -11.31 40.67
C ASP A 430 -12.24 -10.50 41.59
N ARG A 431 -11.63 -9.48 41.01
CA ARG A 431 -10.93 -8.40 41.71
C ARG A 431 -11.56 -7.09 41.28
N SER A 432 -11.65 -6.16 42.22
CA SER A 432 -12.12 -4.81 41.96
C SER A 432 -11.38 -3.79 42.79
N LEU A 433 -11.28 -2.58 42.26
CA LEU A 433 -10.74 -1.41 42.93
C LEU A 433 -11.77 -0.31 42.79
N LYS A 434 -12.38 0.08 43.92
CA LYS A 434 -13.41 1.12 43.95
C LYS A 434 -13.07 2.16 44.98
N GLY A 435 -13.26 3.42 44.63
CA GLY A 435 -13.15 4.51 45.59
C GLY A 435 -12.80 5.84 44.93
N ARG A 436 -12.39 6.75 45.80
CA ARG A 436 -12.07 8.13 45.42
C ARG A 436 -10.59 8.40 45.68
N VAL A 437 -9.91 8.95 44.69
CA VAL A 437 -8.54 9.47 44.80
C VAL A 437 -8.61 10.99 44.94
N GLY A 438 -7.89 11.54 45.91
CA GLY A 438 -7.85 12.98 46.17
C GLY A 438 -9.24 13.56 46.48
N SER A 439 -9.60 14.67 45.84
CA SER A 439 -10.93 15.30 45.98
C SER A 439 -12.04 14.60 45.18
N GLY A 440 -11.70 13.57 44.39
CA GLY A 440 -12.59 12.98 43.37
C GLY A 440 -12.62 13.81 42.08
N GLY A 441 -13.60 13.54 41.21
CA GLY A 441 -13.76 14.28 39.95
C GLY A 441 -14.28 13.38 38.83
N PRO A 442 -13.59 13.27 37.68
CA PRO A 442 -14.02 12.43 36.58
C PRO A 442 -14.11 10.96 36.98
N ASN A 443 -14.97 10.21 36.28
CA ASN A 443 -15.20 8.80 36.54
C ASN A 443 -14.35 7.94 35.61
N PHE A 444 -13.57 7.05 36.21
CA PHE A 444 -12.73 6.09 35.51
C PHE A 444 -13.39 4.71 35.66
N ASN A 445 -13.97 4.22 34.58
CA ASN A 445 -14.60 2.90 34.53
C ASN A 445 -13.73 1.95 33.71
N ILE A 446 -13.17 0.92 34.35
CA ILE A 446 -12.23 0.00 33.72
C ILE A 446 -12.71 -1.43 33.94
N GLU A 447 -13.02 -2.13 32.86
CA GLU A 447 -13.44 -3.53 32.89
C GLU A 447 -12.50 -4.36 32.02
N THR A 448 -11.95 -5.45 32.55
CA THR A 448 -11.24 -6.48 31.79
C THR A 448 -11.68 -7.87 32.23
N ARG A 449 -11.63 -8.87 31.34
CA ARG A 449 -11.92 -10.26 31.76
C ARG A 449 -10.68 -10.99 32.21
N ASN A 450 -9.61 -10.94 31.41
CA ASN A 450 -8.34 -11.62 31.68
C ASN A 450 -7.22 -10.60 31.48
N GLY A 451 -6.60 -10.17 32.58
CA GLY A 451 -5.55 -9.18 32.54
C GLY A 451 -5.48 -8.37 33.82
N ASP A 452 -4.31 -7.80 34.05
CA ASP A 452 -4.05 -6.96 35.21
C ASP A 452 -4.46 -5.51 34.94
N ILE A 453 -4.96 -4.84 35.97
CA ILE A 453 -5.20 -3.39 35.97
C ILE A 453 -4.20 -2.74 36.93
N ARG A 454 -3.37 -1.83 36.42
CA ARG A 454 -2.38 -1.09 37.21
C ARG A 454 -2.63 0.41 37.12
N LEU A 455 -2.82 1.05 38.27
CA LEU A 455 -2.84 2.51 38.40
C LEU A 455 -1.51 2.96 39.00
N GLU A 456 -0.68 3.61 38.21
CA GLU A 456 0.70 3.96 38.56
C GLU A 456 0.86 5.48 38.66
N LYS A 457 1.67 5.93 39.62
CA LYS A 457 2.07 7.34 39.70
C LYS A 457 3.17 7.59 38.67
N ARG A 458 2.96 8.57 37.80
CA ARG A 458 4.00 9.05 36.90
C ARG A 458 5.07 9.80 37.71
N GLY A 459 6.30 9.30 37.66
CA GLY A 459 7.47 9.84 38.37
C GLY A 459 8.03 11.12 37.77
#